data_AF-A0A916XY18-F1
#
_entry.id   AF-A0A916XY18-F1
#
_cell.length_a   1.000
_cell.length_b   1.000
_cell.length_c   1.000
_cell.angle_alpha   90.00
_cell.angle_beta   90.00
_cell.angle_gamma   90.00
#
_symmetry.space_group_name_H-M   'P 1'
#
loop_
_entity.id
_entity.type
_entity.pdbx_description
1 polymer ?
#
loop_
_entity_poly.entity_id
_entity_poly.type
_entity_poly.pdbx_seq_one_letter_code
_entity_poly.pdbx_strand_id
1 'polypeptide(L)'
;MKIYIVLLLSLFSCSTLKKSPVCNENVVFKKEFLKNIKIIEDYFIDSMKVSNFAEYELLLTEERHKTYKLSLQFISKYAYVSNDMMSSYDGSYPFGVYEKDREGWLKWYEENKCNNIQFK
;
A
#
# COMPACT_ATOMS: atom_id res chain seq x y z
N MET A 1 -13.58 -55.92 -27.82
CA MET A 1 -13.48 -54.93 -26.72
C MET A 1 -13.41 -53.55 -27.36
N LYS A 2 -14.47 -52.74 -27.21
CA LYS A 2 -14.57 -51.36 -27.72
C LYS A 2 -13.89 -50.42 -26.73
N ILE A 3 -13.04 -49.49 -27.19
CA ILE A 3 -12.68 -48.18 -26.60
C ILE A 3 -11.99 -47.40 -27.73
N TYR A 4 -12.68 -46.52 -28.47
CA TYR A 4 -13.12 -45.14 -28.20
C TYR A 4 -12.04 -44.07 -28.52
N ILE A 5 -12.36 -43.25 -29.55
CA ILE A 5 -12.21 -41.77 -29.62
C ILE A 5 -10.76 -41.28 -29.86
N VAL A 6 -10.35 -40.96 -31.10
CA VAL A 6 -10.67 -39.72 -31.86
C VAL A 6 -10.71 -38.48 -30.96
N LEU A 7 -9.56 -37.91 -30.59
CA LEU A 7 -9.46 -36.47 -30.28
C LEU A 7 -7.98 -36.06 -30.09
N LEU A 8 -7.21 -36.17 -31.17
CA LEU A 8 -5.95 -35.44 -31.32
C LEU A 8 -6.23 -34.07 -31.98
N LEU A 9 -7.18 -33.32 -31.42
CA LEU A 9 -7.57 -32.01 -31.92
C LEU A 9 -7.35 -30.95 -30.83
N SER A 10 -6.40 -30.07 -31.14
CA SER A 10 -6.44 -28.65 -30.81
C SER A 10 -6.53 -28.26 -29.34
N LEU A 11 -5.39 -28.32 -28.63
CA LEU A 11 -5.09 -27.35 -27.57
C LEU A 11 -4.08 -26.31 -28.08
N PHE A 12 -4.32 -25.77 -29.29
CA PHE A 12 -3.88 -24.41 -29.59
C PHE A 12 -4.88 -23.45 -28.93
N SER A 13 -4.81 -23.36 -27.60
CA SER A 13 -5.33 -22.17 -26.91
C SER A 13 -4.39 -21.03 -27.26
N CYS A 14 -4.57 -20.46 -28.46
CA CYS A 14 -4.11 -19.11 -28.75
C CYS A 14 -4.93 -18.21 -27.82
N SER A 15 -4.40 -17.98 -26.61
CA SER A 15 -4.93 -16.93 -25.75
C SER A 15 -4.81 -15.66 -26.55
N THR A 16 -5.94 -15.11 -26.98
CA THR A 16 -6.01 -13.79 -27.58
C THR A 16 -5.28 -12.89 -26.60
N LEU A 17 -4.11 -12.37 -27.01
CA LEU A 17 -3.39 -11.36 -26.26
C LEU A 17 -4.32 -10.15 -26.27
N LYS A 18 -5.27 -10.11 -25.32
CA LYS A 18 -6.11 -8.94 -25.11
C LYS A 18 -5.11 -7.84 -24.90
N LYS A 19 -5.05 -6.89 -25.85
CA LYS A 19 -4.31 -5.64 -25.69
C LYS A 19 -4.71 -5.16 -24.29
N SER A 20 -3.76 -5.15 -23.36
CA SER A 20 -4.03 -4.60 -22.04
C SER A 20 -4.69 -3.25 -22.29
N PRO A 21 -5.83 -2.95 -21.65
CA PRO A 21 -6.36 -1.60 -21.72
C PRO A 21 -5.19 -0.65 -21.41
N VAL A 22 -5.01 0.37 -22.25
CA VAL A 22 -3.94 1.34 -22.08
C VAL A 22 -4.12 1.92 -20.69
N CYS A 23 -3.23 1.56 -19.76
CA CYS A 23 -3.28 2.03 -18.39
C CYS A 23 -3.01 3.53 -18.41
N ASN A 24 -4.03 4.33 -18.14
CA ASN A 24 -3.89 5.76 -17.95
C ASN A 24 -3.80 6.04 -16.44
N GLU A 25 -2.61 5.89 -15.89
CA GLU A 25 -2.33 6.14 -14.47
C GLU A 25 -2.51 7.62 -14.12
N ASN A 26 -3.23 7.89 -13.03
CA ASN A 26 -3.32 9.26 -12.50
C ASN A 26 -2.01 9.63 -11.78
N VAL A 27 -1.14 10.37 -12.48
CA VAL A 27 0.19 10.77 -11.97
C VAL A 27 0.09 11.67 -10.73
N VAL A 28 -0.96 12.48 -10.60
CA VAL A 28 -1.17 13.33 -9.41
C VAL A 28 -1.46 12.45 -8.20
N PHE A 29 -2.42 11.54 -8.35
CA PHE A 29 -2.77 10.58 -7.29
C PHE A 29 -1.57 9.72 -6.89
N LYS A 30 -0.79 9.21 -7.86
CA LYS A 30 0.46 8.48 -7.60
C LYS A 30 1.38 9.20 -6.65
N LYS A 31 1.67 10.47 -6.96
CA LYS A 31 2.59 11.29 -6.16
C LYS A 31 2.05 11.48 -4.76
N GLU A 32 0.76 11.76 -4.62
CA GLU A 32 0.13 11.96 -3.32
C GLU A 32 0.08 10.68 -2.48
N PHE A 33 -0.29 9.55 -3.09
CA PHE A 33 -0.36 8.26 -2.42
C PHE A 33 1.02 7.82 -1.92
N LEU A 34 2.04 7.85 -2.77
CA LEU A 34 3.40 7.49 -2.40
C LEU A 34 4.03 8.48 -1.41
N LYS A 35 3.67 9.77 -1.47
CA LYS A 35 4.08 10.77 -0.48
C LYS A 35 3.57 10.41 0.91
N ASN A 36 2.30 10.02 1.04
CA ASN A 36 1.73 9.65 2.33
C ASN A 36 2.32 8.36 2.89
N ILE A 37 2.59 7.34 2.04
CA ILE A 37 3.35 6.15 2.45
C ILE A 37 4.73 6.54 2.98
N LYS A 38 5.43 7.43 2.28
CA LYS A 38 6.76 7.89 2.68
C LYS A 38 6.75 8.62 4.03
N ILE A 39 5.78 9.50 4.28
CA ILE A 39 5.64 10.18 5.57
C ILE A 39 5.51 9.17 6.72
N ILE A 40 4.71 8.12 6.51
CA ILE A 40 4.53 7.04 7.49
C ILE A 40 5.84 6.27 7.67
N GLU A 41 6.53 5.95 6.58
CA GLU A 41 7.82 5.26 6.61
C GLU A 41 8.90 6.05 7.34
N ASP A 42 9.04 7.34 7.04
CA ASP A 42 10.01 8.22 7.70
C ASP A 42 9.70 8.34 9.21
N TYR A 43 8.42 8.33 9.61
CA TYR A 43 8.01 8.31 11.03
C TYR A 43 8.68 7.15 11.81
N PHE A 44 8.65 5.94 11.23
CA PHE A 44 9.28 4.75 11.82
C PHE A 44 10.80 4.75 11.66
N ILE A 45 11.29 5.03 10.46
CA ILE A 45 12.72 4.93 10.18
C ILE A 45 13.53 5.91 11.03
N ASP A 46 13.10 7.17 11.19
CA ASP A 46 13.89 8.10 11.99
C ASP A 46 13.82 7.74 13.48
N SER A 47 12.69 7.21 13.96
CA SER A 47 12.58 6.74 15.35
C SER A 47 13.45 5.52 15.64
N MET A 48 13.83 4.74 14.62
CA MET A 48 14.77 3.62 14.75
C MET A 48 16.25 4.03 14.60
N LYS A 49 16.54 5.18 13.98
CA LYS A 49 17.92 5.65 13.73
C LYS A 49 18.57 6.38 14.90
N VAL A 50 17.78 6.77 15.89
CA VAL A 50 18.27 7.48 17.07
C VAL A 50 19.18 6.59 17.91
N SER A 51 20.28 7.17 18.38
CA SER A 51 21.27 6.48 19.19
C SER A 51 20.98 6.58 20.70
N ASN A 52 20.15 7.54 21.09
CA ASN A 52 19.84 7.85 22.48
C ASN A 52 18.46 8.50 22.63
N PHE A 53 18.00 8.59 23.88
CA PHE A 53 16.68 9.12 24.22
C PHE A 53 16.50 10.61 23.88
N ALA A 54 17.55 11.44 24.01
CA ALA A 54 17.45 12.87 23.70
C ALA A 54 17.21 13.13 22.20
N GLU A 55 17.84 12.34 21.32
CA GLU A 55 17.57 12.39 19.87
C GLU A 55 16.14 11.94 19.54
N TYR A 56 15.63 10.94 20.26
CA TYR A 56 14.25 10.47 20.11
C TYR A 56 13.23 11.54 20.50
N GLU A 57 13.44 12.26 21.61
CA GLU A 57 12.53 13.34 22.03
C GLU A 57 12.45 14.49 21.02
N LEU A 58 13.58 14.86 20.39
CA LEU A 58 13.60 15.89 19.35
C LEU A 58 12.76 15.50 18.11
N LEU A 59 12.58 14.20 17.89
CA LEU A 59 11.81 13.65 16.79
C LEU A 59 10.32 13.51 17.09
N LEU A 60 9.90 13.57 18.36
CA LEU A 60 8.50 13.43 18.80
C LEU A 60 7.77 14.78 18.85
N THR A 61 7.83 15.55 17.77
CA THR A 61 7.08 16.80 17.69
C THR A 61 5.59 16.53 17.42
N GLU A 62 4.71 17.35 18.00
CA GLU A 62 3.27 17.26 17.75
C GLU A 62 2.94 17.38 16.25
N GLU A 63 3.66 18.24 15.53
CA GLU A 63 3.50 18.44 14.09
C GLU A 63 3.81 17.16 13.30
N ARG A 64 4.90 16.48 13.64
CA ARG A 64 5.29 15.24 12.97
C ARG A 64 4.28 14.14 13.25
N HIS A 65 3.85 14.00 14.50
CA HIS A 65 2.83 13.03 14.89
C HIS A 65 1.47 13.30 14.23
N LYS A 66 1.07 14.58 14.12
CA LYS A 66 -0.13 14.99 13.39
C LYS A 66 -0.04 14.66 11.90
N THR A 67 1.10 14.96 11.28
CA THR A 67 1.32 14.69 9.84
C THR A 67 1.27 13.18 9.56
N TYR A 68 1.90 12.39 10.42
CA TYR A 68 1.83 10.92 10.38
C TYR A 68 0.37 10.42 10.47
N LYS A 69 -0.41 10.90 11.45
CA LYS A 69 -1.83 10.51 11.60
C LYS A 69 -2.67 10.90 10.38
N LEU A 70 -2.47 12.10 9.82
CA LEU A 70 -3.16 12.55 8.61
C LEU A 70 -2.81 11.67 7.41
N SER A 71 -1.56 11.24 7.29
CA SER A 71 -1.15 10.32 6.22
C SER A 71 -1.78 8.94 6.37
N LEU A 72 -1.88 8.38 7.58
CA LEU A 72 -2.63 7.13 7.80
C LEU A 72 -4.10 7.27 7.43
N GLN A 73 -4.75 8.38 7.83
CA GLN A 73 -6.13 8.69 7.45
C GLN A 73 -6.31 8.85 5.95
N PHE A 74 -5.32 9.39 5.24
CA PHE A 74 -5.34 9.46 3.79
C PHE A 74 -5.32 8.05 3.18
N ILE A 75 -4.38 7.20 3.60
CA ILE A 75 -4.25 5.84 3.08
C ILE A 75 -5.50 5.00 3.36
N SER A 76 -6.11 5.16 4.55
CA SER A 76 -7.31 4.41 4.95
C SER A 76 -8.55 4.67 4.07
N LYS A 77 -8.55 5.73 3.24
CA LYS A 77 -9.61 5.97 2.26
C LYS A 77 -9.57 4.98 1.09
N TYR A 78 -8.46 4.30 0.91
CA TYR A 78 -8.14 3.52 -0.28
C TYR A 78 -7.76 2.08 0.06
N ALA A 79 -6.78 1.92 0.94
CA ALA A 79 -6.27 0.62 1.37
C ALA A 79 -6.61 0.37 2.84
N TYR A 80 -6.63 -0.90 3.24
CA TYR A 80 -6.82 -1.25 4.64
C TYR A 80 -5.67 -0.69 5.49
N VAL A 81 -6.04 -0.12 6.63
CA VAL A 81 -5.13 0.31 7.68
C VAL A 81 -5.66 -0.28 8.97
N SER A 82 -4.83 -1.05 9.66
CA SER A 82 -5.07 -1.63 11.00
C SER A 82 -5.18 -0.56 12.11
N ASN A 83 -6.08 0.41 11.96
CA ASN A 83 -6.30 1.52 12.91
C ASN A 83 -6.66 1.00 14.31
N ASP A 84 -7.32 -0.15 14.37
CA ASP A 84 -7.70 -0.88 15.56
C ASP A 84 -6.48 -1.25 16.43
N MET A 85 -5.32 -1.41 15.79
CA MET A 85 -4.04 -1.67 16.46
C MET A 85 -3.35 -0.40 16.97
N MET A 86 -3.90 0.79 16.68
CA MET A 86 -3.48 2.09 17.22
C MET A 86 -4.18 2.42 18.55
N SER A 87 -4.80 1.45 19.20
CA SER A 87 -5.45 1.60 20.50
C SER A 87 -4.47 1.61 21.69
N SER A 88 -3.16 1.63 21.43
CA SER A 88 -2.12 1.83 22.44
C SER A 88 -2.16 3.22 23.05
N TYR A 89 -1.57 3.38 24.24
CA TYR A 89 -1.57 4.62 25.02
C TYR A 89 -1.00 5.84 24.25
N ASP A 90 -0.06 5.60 23.33
CA ASP A 90 0.56 6.63 22.48
C ASP A 90 -0.13 6.77 21.10
N GLY A 91 -1.09 5.92 20.79
CA GLY A 91 -1.76 5.85 19.49
C GLY A 91 -0.81 5.60 18.32
N SER A 92 0.33 4.94 18.57
CA SER A 92 1.32 4.59 17.55
C SER A 92 1.03 3.21 16.95
N TYR A 93 1.39 3.03 15.69
CA TYR A 93 1.33 1.72 15.06
C TYR A 93 2.48 0.84 15.55
N PRO A 94 2.25 -0.44 15.90
CA PRO A 94 3.34 -1.38 16.07
C PRO A 94 4.11 -1.57 14.76
N PHE A 95 5.44 -1.51 14.78
CA PHE A 95 6.29 -1.57 13.58
C PHE A 95 6.00 -2.80 12.69
N GLY A 96 5.87 -3.99 13.29
CA GLY A 96 5.57 -5.20 12.52
C GLY A 96 4.16 -5.25 11.91
N VAL A 97 3.21 -4.42 12.40
CA VAL A 97 1.91 -4.22 11.75
C VAL A 97 2.09 -3.26 10.58
N TYR A 98 2.90 -2.21 10.76
CA TYR A 98 3.20 -1.23 9.71
C TYR A 98 3.83 -1.89 8.48
N GLU A 99 4.80 -2.79 8.67
CA GLU A 99 5.46 -3.47 7.54
C GLU A 99 4.46 -4.26 6.68
N LYS A 100 3.54 -5.00 7.33
CA LYS A 100 2.49 -5.77 6.65
C LYS A 100 1.51 -4.87 5.91
N ASP A 101 1.03 -3.83 6.58
CA ASP A 101 0.07 -2.92 5.98
C ASP A 101 0.69 -2.14 4.82
N ARG A 102 1.97 -1.74 4.92
CA ARG A 102 2.72 -1.11 3.82
C ARG A 102 2.76 -1.97 2.57
N GLU A 103 3.05 -3.27 2.70
CA GLU A 103 2.99 -4.20 1.57
C GLU A 103 1.58 -4.23 0.96
N GLY A 104 0.56 -4.26 1.82
CA GLY A 104 -0.84 -4.17 1.42
C GLY A 104 -1.18 -2.88 0.65
N TRP A 105 -0.66 -1.73 1.10
CA TRP A 105 -0.89 -0.43 0.45
C TRP A 105 -0.26 -0.37 -0.93
N LEU A 106 0.97 -0.85 -1.07
CA LEU A 106 1.68 -0.90 -2.35
C LEU A 106 1.00 -1.87 -3.32
N LYS A 107 0.56 -3.03 -2.83
CA LYS A 107 -0.22 -3.99 -3.62
C LYS A 107 -1.54 -3.38 -4.10
N TRP A 108 -2.29 -2.76 -3.18
CA TRP A 108 -3.54 -2.08 -3.53
C TRP A 108 -3.31 -1.03 -4.61
N TYR A 109 -2.25 -0.23 -4.49
CA TYR A 109 -1.90 0.78 -5.49
C TYR A 109 -1.66 0.15 -6.87
N GLU A 110 -0.83 -0.89 -6.94
CA GLU A 110 -0.50 -1.57 -8.20
C GLU A 110 -1.73 -2.17 -8.89
N GLU A 111 -2.66 -2.72 -8.10
CA GLU A 111 -3.92 -3.30 -8.59
C GLU A 111 -4.93 -2.22 -9.06
N ASN A 112 -4.84 -0.99 -8.55
CA ASN A 112 -5.86 0.05 -8.77
C ASN A 112 -5.37 1.28 -9.55
N LYS A 113 -4.07 1.45 -9.78
CA LYS A 113 -3.48 2.66 -10.39
C LYS A 113 -4.04 3.02 -11.77
N CYS A 114 -4.59 2.04 -12.50
CA CYS A 114 -5.17 2.23 -13.83
C CYS A 114 -6.68 2.57 -13.80
N ASN A 115 -7.35 2.47 -12.66
CA ASN A 115 -8.81 2.60 -12.54
C ASN A 115 -9.31 4.03 -12.29
N ASN A 116 -8.56 5.03 -12.76
CA ASN A 116 -8.88 6.46 -12.65
C ASN A 116 -9.44 6.83 -11.25
N ILE A 117 -8.63 6.60 -10.21
CA ILE A 117 -8.97 6.79 -8.80
C ILE A 117 -9.48 8.22 -8.62
N GLN A 118 -10.79 8.37 -8.52
CA GLN A 118 -11.42 9.67 -8.32
C GLN A 118 -11.29 10.04 -6.85
N PHE A 119 -10.83 11.25 -6.60
CA PHE A 119 -10.96 11.89 -5.29
C PHE A 119 -12.46 11.95 -4.97
N LYS A 120 -12.92 11.11 -4.04
CA LYS A 120 -14.23 11.31 -3.39
C LYS A 120 -14.11 12.41 -2.35
#